data_AF-A0A3P7JBG1-F1
#
_entry.id   AF-A0A3P7JBG1-F1
#
_cell.length_a   1.000
_cell.length_b   1.000
_cell.length_c   1.000
_cell.angle_alpha   90.00
_cell.angle_beta   90.00
_cell.angle_gamma   90.00
#
_symmetry.space_group_name_H-M   'P 1'
#
loop_
_entity.id
_entity.type
_entity.pdbx_description
1 polymer ?
#
loop_
_entity_poly.entity_id
_entity_poly.type
_entity_poly.pdbx_seq_one_letter_code
_entity_poly.pdbx_strand_id
1 'polypeptide(L)'
;MEEGGKSHPDKFPDAPADSISYLFSYYCGGLCIAVCTFIIYSLIKKNKPWINPSGAVPTMLGGAIFSIGMSAFVTAIDMLDQAIAYPICAMAPGLVVSSWSIFYFKEITGRRNLIWLTTAYGLTLIGVMLITVSKEVSLV
;
A
#
# COMPACT_ATOMS: atom_id res chain seq x y z
N MET A 1 21.12 -12.74 -12.78
CA MET A 1 21.18 -11.97 -11.52
C MET A 1 20.43 -10.69 -11.84
N GLU A 2 19.13 -10.58 -11.64
CA GLU A 2 18.28 -10.99 -10.53
C GLU A 2 16.90 -11.35 -11.12
N GLU A 3 16.38 -12.54 -10.81
CA GLU A 3 15.08 -13.01 -11.27
C GLU A 3 13.97 -12.27 -10.50
N GLY A 4 13.47 -11.18 -11.10
CA GLY A 4 12.28 -10.48 -10.63
C GLY A 4 11.01 -11.25 -11.00
N GLY A 5 10.54 -12.09 -10.07
CA GLY A 5 9.12 -12.27 -9.78
C GLY A 5 8.16 -12.62 -10.92
N LYS A 6 8.57 -13.36 -11.95
CA LYS A 6 7.62 -14.03 -12.86
C LYS A 6 7.62 -15.52 -12.53
N SER A 7 6.47 -16.00 -12.06
CA SER A 7 6.17 -17.40 -11.75
C SER A 7 6.92 -18.36 -12.66
N HIS A 8 7.73 -19.24 -12.08
CA HIS A 8 8.47 -20.31 -12.77
C HIS A 8 7.47 -21.32 -13.37
N PRO A 9 7.05 -21.18 -14.64
CA PRO A 9 6.00 -22.03 -15.21
C PRO A 9 6.51 -23.47 -15.40
N ASP A 10 7.84 -23.63 -15.42
CA ASP A 10 8.59 -24.88 -15.47
C ASP A 10 8.49 -25.69 -14.17
N LYS A 11 8.22 -25.05 -13.02
CA LYS A 11 8.10 -25.72 -11.72
C LYS A 11 6.67 -25.84 -11.21
N PHE A 12 5.76 -24.94 -11.61
CA PHE A 12 4.38 -24.93 -11.13
C PHE A 12 3.39 -24.62 -12.27
N PRO A 13 3.09 -25.61 -13.14
CA PRO A 13 2.24 -25.40 -14.31
C PRO A 13 0.77 -25.07 -13.96
N ASP A 14 0.31 -25.47 -12.76
CA ASP A 14 -1.06 -25.23 -12.28
C ASP A 14 -1.19 -23.96 -11.41
N ALA A 15 -0.10 -23.20 -11.20
CA ALA A 15 -0.17 -22.00 -10.37
C ALA A 15 -0.80 -20.84 -11.15
N PRO A 16 -1.81 -20.14 -10.60
CA PRO A 16 -2.38 -18.97 -11.25
C PRO A 16 -1.30 -17.90 -11.39
N ALA A 17 -1.09 -17.43 -12.63
CA ALA A 17 -0.08 -16.42 -12.94
C ALA A 17 -0.47 -15.01 -12.46
N ASP A 18 -1.76 -14.79 -12.17
CA ASP A 18 -2.30 -13.49 -11.77
C ASP A 18 -2.35 -13.36 -10.24
N SER A 19 -1.76 -12.29 -9.69
CA SER A 19 -1.76 -12.06 -8.23
C SER A 19 -3.14 -11.77 -7.65
N ILE A 20 -4.10 -11.42 -8.50
CA ILE A 20 -5.52 -11.27 -8.12
C ILE A 20 -6.11 -12.56 -7.56
N SER A 21 -5.64 -13.74 -7.99
CA SER A 21 -6.09 -15.03 -7.45
C SER A 21 -5.68 -15.21 -5.97
N TYR A 22 -4.59 -14.58 -5.56
CA TYR A 22 -4.09 -14.62 -4.18
C TYR A 22 -4.75 -13.57 -3.28
N LEU A 23 -5.37 -12.53 -3.86
CA LEU A 23 -6.03 -11.45 -3.13
C LEU A 23 -7.14 -11.97 -2.21
N PHE A 24 -7.92 -12.93 -2.68
CA PHE A 24 -8.99 -13.55 -1.88
C PHE A 24 -8.42 -14.22 -0.62
N SER A 25 -7.37 -15.03 -0.78
CA SER A 25 -6.71 -15.71 0.33
C SER A 25 -6.11 -14.72 1.33
N TYR A 26 -5.50 -13.64 0.83
CA TYR A 26 -4.96 -12.56 1.66
C TYR A 26 -6.04 -11.93 2.56
N TYR A 27 -7.20 -11.58 2.00
CA TYR A 27 -8.29 -11.01 2.79
C TYR A 27 -8.94 -12.02 3.74
N CYS A 28 -9.07 -13.29 3.34
CA CYS A 28 -9.52 -14.36 4.23
C CYS A 28 -8.57 -14.51 5.44
N GLY A 29 -7.27 -14.53 5.21
CA GLY A 29 -6.26 -14.57 6.27
C GLY A 29 -6.36 -13.36 7.20
N GLY A 30 -6.49 -12.16 6.63
CA GLY A 30 -6.69 -10.92 7.41
C GLY A 30 -7.94 -10.94 8.28
N LEU A 31 -9.06 -11.43 7.75
CA LEU A 31 -10.31 -11.59 8.50
C LEU A 31 -10.15 -12.62 9.64
N CYS A 32 -9.53 -13.77 9.36
CA CYS A 32 -9.26 -14.79 10.38
C CYS A 32 -8.43 -14.23 11.54
N ILE A 33 -7.36 -13.49 11.24
CA ILE A 33 -6.53 -12.86 12.27
C ILE A 33 -7.35 -11.83 13.07
N ALA A 34 -8.13 -10.98 12.40
CA ALA A 34 -8.96 -9.98 13.08
C ALA A 34 -9.98 -10.62 14.04
N VAL A 35 -10.65 -11.71 13.61
CA VAL A 35 -11.57 -12.48 14.44
C VAL A 35 -10.85 -13.12 15.61
N CYS A 36 -9.70 -13.76 15.39
CA CYS A 36 -8.89 -14.36 16.45
C CYS A 36 -8.45 -13.32 17.49
N THR A 37 -7.93 -12.16 17.06
CA THR A 37 -7.55 -11.06 17.95
C THR A 37 -8.76 -10.55 18.74
N PHE A 38 -9.92 -10.43 18.11
CA PHE A 38 -11.15 -10.01 18.79
C PHE A 38 -11.62 -11.02 19.84
N ILE A 39 -11.56 -12.32 19.54
CA ILE A 39 -11.89 -13.40 20.48
C ILE A 39 -10.93 -13.35 21.68
N ILE A 40 -9.62 -13.31 21.43
CA ILE A 40 -8.59 -13.25 22.49
C ILE A 40 -8.81 -12.02 23.38
N TYR A 41 -9.04 -10.86 22.76
CA TYR A 41 -9.32 -9.61 23.48
C TYR A 41 -10.57 -9.73 24.37
N SER A 42 -11.65 -10.31 23.83
CA SER A 42 -12.93 -10.49 24.54
C SER A 42 -12.80 -11.46 25.71
N LEU A 43 -11.99 -12.52 25.57
CA LEU A 43 -11.67 -13.47 26.65
C LEU A 43 -10.90 -12.79 27.78
N ILE A 44 -9.86 -12.01 27.46
CA ILE A 44 -9.06 -11.26 28.46
C ILE A 44 -9.95 -10.24 29.20
N LYS A 45 -10.86 -9.56 28.48
CA LYS A 45 -11.81 -8.59 29.05
C LYS A 45 -13.02 -9.22 29.74
N LYS A 46 -13.07 -10.56 29.91
CA LYS A 46 -14.19 -11.29 30.56
C LYS A 46 -15.56 -10.89 30.00
N ASN A 47 -15.68 -10.88 28.68
CA ASN A 47 -16.92 -10.53 27.96
C ASN A 47 -17.43 -9.08 28.19
N LYS A 48 -16.56 -8.17 28.67
CA LYS A 48 -16.78 -6.70 28.67
C LYS A 48 -15.75 -5.98 27.78
N PRO A 49 -15.67 -6.31 26.47
CA PRO A 49 -14.82 -5.57 25.56
C PRO A 49 -15.31 -4.11 25.48
N TRP A 50 -14.41 -3.16 25.72
CA TRP A 50 -14.74 -1.75 25.55
C TRP A 50 -14.33 -1.35 24.14
N ILE A 51 -15.30 -0.97 23.31
CA ILE A 51 -15.11 -0.47 21.96
C ILE A 51 -15.53 0.98 21.98
N ASN A 52 -14.71 1.87 21.42
CA ASN A 52 -15.10 3.26 21.24
C ASN A 52 -16.09 3.36 20.06
N PRO A 53 -17.40 3.60 20.30
CA PRO A 53 -18.38 3.66 19.22
C PRO A 53 -18.12 4.83 18.27
N SER A 54 -17.51 5.92 18.76
CA SER A 54 -17.16 7.08 17.94
C SER A 54 -16.00 6.81 16.98
N GLY A 55 -15.14 5.82 17.30
CA GLY A 55 -14.00 5.42 16.47
C GLY A 55 -14.28 4.24 15.54
N ALA A 56 -15.36 3.48 15.78
CA ALA A 56 -15.65 2.26 15.03
C ALA A 56 -15.90 2.54 13.54
N VAL A 57 -16.78 3.50 13.23
CA VAL A 57 -17.11 3.89 11.85
C VAL A 57 -15.90 4.38 11.06
N PRO A 58 -15.10 5.37 11.53
CA PRO A 58 -13.92 5.81 10.79
C PRO A 58 -12.86 4.71 10.65
N THR A 59 -12.74 3.80 11.62
CA THR A 59 -11.82 2.65 11.51
C THR A 59 -12.28 1.68 10.42
N MET A 60 -13.58 1.41 10.33
CA MET A 60 -14.14 0.57 9.26
C MET A 60 -13.93 1.19 7.87
N LEU A 61 -14.18 2.50 7.74
CA LEU A 61 -13.92 3.24 6.50
C LEU A 61 -12.43 3.23 6.13
N GLY A 62 -11.55 3.43 7.11
CA GLY A 62 -10.10 3.35 6.92
C GLY A 62 -9.66 1.97 6.43
N GLY A 63 -10.21 0.90 7.01
CA GLY A 63 -9.99 -0.47 6.56
C GLY A 63 -10.47 -0.72 5.12
N ALA A 64 -11.64 -0.18 4.74
CA ALA A 64 -12.14 -0.28 3.37
C ALA A 64 -11.23 0.43 2.36
N ILE A 65 -10.80 1.66 2.67
CA ILE A 65 -9.85 2.43 1.84
C ILE A 65 -8.52 1.69 1.72
N PHE A 66 -8.01 1.15 2.82
CA PHE A 66 -6.78 0.36 2.83
C PHE A 66 -6.90 -0.88 1.93
N SER A 67 -8.01 -1.62 2.01
CA SER A 67 -8.23 -2.80 1.16
C SER A 67 -8.25 -2.43 -0.32
N ILE A 68 -8.93 -1.34 -0.71
CA ILE A 68 -8.92 -0.87 -2.11
C ILE A 68 -7.49 -0.50 -2.55
N GLY A 69 -6.75 0.21 -1.70
CA GLY A 69 -5.36 0.58 -1.95
C GLY A 69 -4.44 -0.63 -2.12
N MET A 70 -4.57 -1.65 -1.26
CA MET A 70 -3.81 -2.89 -1.35
C MET A 70 -4.15 -3.69 -2.62
N SER A 71 -5.41 -3.70 -3.04
CA SER A 71 -5.82 -4.34 -4.30
C SER A 71 -5.15 -3.67 -5.50
N ALA A 72 -5.16 -2.33 -5.53
CA ALA A 72 -4.49 -1.55 -6.57
C ALA A 72 -2.96 -1.75 -6.55
N PHE A 73 -2.36 -1.85 -5.35
CA PHE A 73 -0.93 -2.10 -5.17
C PHE A 73 -0.49 -3.44 -5.76
N VAL A 74 -1.23 -4.52 -5.45
CA VAL A 74 -0.92 -5.86 -5.99
C VAL A 74 -1.05 -5.86 -7.52
N THR A 75 -2.08 -5.22 -8.05
CA THR A 75 -2.25 -5.07 -9.51
C THR A 75 -1.08 -4.31 -10.14
N ALA A 76 -0.59 -3.25 -9.48
CA ALA A 76 0.55 -2.48 -9.97
C ALA A 76 1.85 -3.29 -9.96
N ILE A 77 2.05 -4.17 -8.97
CA ILE A 77 3.19 -5.10 -8.94
C ILE A 77 3.15 -6.04 -10.15
N ASP A 78 1.98 -6.61 -10.47
CA ASP A 78 1.83 -7.50 -11.62
C ASP A 78 2.17 -6.81 -12.95
N MET A 79 1.79 -5.53 -13.09
CA MET A 79 2.01 -4.78 -14.34
C MET A 79 3.43 -4.24 -14.47
N LEU A 80 4.03 -3.74 -13.39
CA LEU A 80 5.26 -2.94 -13.42
C LEU A 80 6.49 -3.65 -12.86
N ASP A 81 6.32 -4.86 -12.31
CA ASP A 81 7.26 -5.59 -11.44
C ASP A 81 7.48 -4.93 -10.08
N GLN A 82 7.78 -5.77 -9.09
CA GLN A 82 8.06 -5.37 -7.72
C GLN A 82 9.18 -4.31 -7.60
N ALA A 83 10.23 -4.37 -8.41
CA ALA A 83 11.34 -3.41 -8.32
C ALA A 83 10.92 -1.97 -8.65
N ILE A 84 9.87 -1.77 -9.46
CA ILE A 84 9.34 -0.45 -9.83
C ILE A 84 8.11 -0.10 -9.01
N ALA A 85 7.17 -1.04 -8.88
CA ALA A 85 5.88 -0.79 -8.25
C ALA A 85 6.04 -0.37 -6.78
N TYR A 86 6.99 -0.94 -6.04
CA TYR A 86 7.21 -0.61 -4.63
C TYR A 86 7.66 0.85 -4.42
N PRO A 87 8.72 1.36 -5.06
CA PRO A 87 9.08 2.77 -4.96
C PRO A 87 7.94 3.72 -5.30
N ILE A 88 7.22 3.46 -6.40
CA ILE A 88 6.12 4.33 -6.86
C ILE A 88 4.98 4.34 -5.86
N CYS A 89 4.53 3.16 -5.42
CA CYS A 89 3.40 3.05 -4.50
C CYS A 89 3.76 3.40 -3.07
N ALA A 90 5.03 3.41 -2.68
CA ALA A 90 5.47 3.98 -1.40
C ALA A 90 5.44 5.51 -1.42
N MET A 91 5.74 6.11 -2.58
CA MET A 91 5.82 7.57 -2.73
C MET A 91 4.43 8.19 -2.95
N ALA A 92 3.62 7.66 -3.86
CA ALA A 92 2.36 8.28 -4.28
C ALA A 92 1.35 8.53 -3.13
N PRO A 93 1.10 7.59 -2.20
CA PRO A 93 0.24 7.86 -1.05
C PRO A 93 0.82 8.94 -0.13
N GLY A 94 2.14 8.95 0.07
CA GLY A 94 2.83 9.99 0.85
C GLY A 94 2.68 11.38 0.24
N LEU A 95 2.71 11.46 -1.10
CA LEU A 95 2.45 12.69 -1.84
C LEU A 95 1.02 13.21 -1.63
N VAL A 96 0.04 12.31 -1.68
CA VAL A 96 -1.38 12.64 -1.47
C VAL A 96 -1.64 13.06 -0.03
N VAL A 97 -1.11 12.31 0.95
CA VAL A 97 -1.25 12.63 2.38
C VAL A 97 -0.63 13.99 2.69
N SER A 98 0.59 14.26 2.24
CA SER A 98 1.22 15.54 2.56
C SER A 98 0.55 16.71 1.82
N SER A 99 -0.01 16.48 0.61
CA SER A 99 -0.85 17.47 -0.06
C SER A 99 -2.11 17.78 0.76
N TRP A 100 -2.79 16.75 1.27
CA TRP A 100 -3.96 16.89 2.14
C TRP A 100 -3.63 17.66 3.42
N SER A 101 -2.49 17.36 4.07
CA SER A 101 -2.01 18.10 5.24
C SER A 101 -1.78 19.59 4.96
N ILE A 102 -1.25 19.94 3.79
CA ILE A 102 -1.03 21.35 3.42
C ILE A 102 -2.35 22.06 3.13
N PHE A 103 -3.25 21.47 2.35
CA PHE A 103 -4.48 22.12 1.91
C PHE A 103 -5.57 22.18 3.00
N TYR A 104 -5.79 21.08 3.72
CA TYR A 104 -6.87 20.95 4.68
C TYR A 104 -6.46 21.44 6.07
N PHE A 105 -5.33 20.96 6.59
CA PHE A 105 -4.88 21.30 7.94
C PHE A 105 -4.07 22.60 8.00
N LYS A 106 -3.57 23.11 6.87
CA LYS A 106 -2.71 24.31 6.79
C LYS A 106 -1.52 24.28 7.77
N GLU A 107 -1.12 23.09 8.22
CA GLU A 107 -0.03 22.88 9.20
C GLU A 107 1.29 23.48 8.72
N ILE A 108 1.44 23.61 7.40
CA ILE A 108 2.64 24.09 6.72
C ILE A 108 2.31 25.42 6.03
N THR A 109 2.36 26.52 6.78
CA THR A 109 2.05 27.86 6.24
C THR A 109 3.30 28.64 5.79
N GLY A 110 4.50 28.18 6.14
CA GLY A 110 5.76 28.88 5.83
C GLY A 110 6.26 28.65 4.39
N ARG A 111 6.49 29.74 3.63
CA ARG A 111 7.08 29.69 2.26
C ARG A 111 8.34 28.82 2.18
N ARG A 112 9.22 28.87 3.19
CA ARG A 112 10.46 28.07 3.23
C ARG A 112 10.18 26.57 3.35
N ASN A 113 9.16 26.17 4.11
CA ASN A 113 8.80 24.77 4.27
C ASN A 113 8.09 24.21 3.03
N LEU A 114 7.28 25.04 2.36
CA LEU A 114 6.70 24.70 1.07
C LEU A 114 7.76 24.50 -0.02
N ILE A 115 8.83 25.30 -0.03
CA ILE A 115 9.96 25.12 -0.96
C ILE A 115 10.67 23.78 -0.67
N TRP A 116 10.98 23.47 0.59
CA TRP A 116 11.60 22.18 0.95
C TRP A 116 10.75 20.99 0.56
N LEU A 117 9.45 21.05 0.80
CA LEU A 117 8.52 20.03 0.35
C LEU A 117 8.55 19.91 -1.16
N THR A 118 8.32 20.99 -1.89
CA THR A 118 8.29 20.97 -3.37
C THR A 118 9.59 20.42 -3.96
N THR A 119 10.74 20.74 -3.37
CA THR A 119 12.04 20.17 -3.77
C THR A 119 12.12 18.67 -3.49
N ALA A 120 11.67 18.22 -2.31
CA ALA A 120 11.60 16.79 -1.99
C ALA A 120 10.67 16.05 -2.96
N TYR A 121 9.48 16.60 -3.22
CA TYR A 121 8.54 16.11 -4.23
C TYR A 121 9.19 15.99 -5.61
N GLY A 122 9.89 17.03 -6.06
CA GLY A 122 10.60 17.03 -7.34
C GLY A 122 11.66 15.93 -7.40
N LEU A 123 12.48 15.78 -6.35
CA LEU A 123 13.50 14.73 -6.27
C LEU A 123 12.88 13.33 -6.29
N THR A 124 11.78 13.13 -5.56
CA THR A 124 11.00 11.89 -5.54
C THR A 124 10.46 11.54 -6.93
N LEU A 125 9.88 12.50 -7.65
CA LEU A 125 9.36 12.30 -9.01
C LEU A 125 10.47 11.97 -10.02
N ILE A 126 11.62 12.66 -9.90
CA ILE A 126 12.80 12.38 -10.72
C ILE A 126 13.28 10.95 -10.47
N GLY A 127 13.40 10.54 -9.20
CA GLY A 127 13.77 9.17 -8.83
C GLY A 127 12.85 8.12 -9.44
N VAL A 128 11.54 8.34 -9.39
CA VAL A 128 10.54 7.45 -10.04
C VAL A 128 10.72 7.39 -11.55
N MET A 129 10.91 8.53 -12.22
CA MET A 129 11.17 8.56 -13.66
C MET A 129 12.44 7.79 -14.01
N LEU A 130 13.53 7.98 -13.27
CA LEU A 130 14.79 7.26 -13.48
C LEU A 130 14.62 5.74 -13.33
N ILE A 131 13.93 5.28 -12.29
CA ILE A 131 13.67 3.85 -12.07
C ILE A 131 12.82 3.27 -13.21
N THR A 132 11.81 4.01 -13.65
CA THR A 132 10.92 3.58 -14.75
C THR A 132 11.68 3.49 -16.08
N VAL A 133 12.43 4.54 -16.44
CA VAL A 133 13.24 4.59 -17.67
C VAL A 133 14.35 3.55 -17.67
N SER A 134 15.02 3.33 -16.52
CA SER A 134 16.08 2.33 -16.40
C SER A 134 15.62 0.93 -16.79
N LYS A 135 14.36 0.61 -16.52
CA LYS A 135 13.78 -0.69 -16.88
C LYS A 135 13.40 -0.77 -18.35
N GLU A 136 12.79 0.28 -18.92
CA GLU A 136 12.51 0.33 -20.37
C GLU A 136 13.80 0.14 -21.19
N VAL A 137 14.91 0.74 -20.76
CA VAL A 137 16.24 0.55 -21.38
C VAL A 137 16.81 -0.85 -21.15
N SER A 138 16.54 -1.48 -20.00
CA SER A 138 17.00 -2.85 -19.74
C SER A 138 16.18 -3.93 -20.46
N LEU A 139 15.02 -3.56 -20.99
CA LEU A 139 14.12 -4.46 -21.74
C LEU A 139 14.35 -4.39 -23.26
N VAL A 140 15.15 -3.43 -23.74
CA VAL A 140 15.62 -3.29 -25.14
C VAL A 140 16.97 -3.99 -25.30
#